data_AF-A0A5M9GK16-F1
#
_entry.id   AF-A0A5M9GK16-F1
#
_cell.length_a   1.000
_cell.length_b   1.000
_cell.length_c   1.000
_cell.angle_alpha   90.00
_cell.angle_beta   90.00
_cell.angle_gamma   90.00
#
_symmetry.space_group_name_H-M   'P 1'
#
loop_
_entity.id
_entity.type
_entity.pdbx_description
1 polymer ?
#
loop_
_entity_poly.entity_id
_entity_poly.type
_entity_poly.pdbx_seq_one_letter_code
_entity_poly.pdbx_strand_id
1 'polypeptide(L)'
;MKNEMLRKHIEDMNFEEVNANSIRIEQIEKLESKKGIVCPTNTTDLWISRNLSVVDVIGIPTVMESTSEYMILDSFGVLIWSGNAAEIVSYIQGFIEEKEL
;
A
#
# COMPACT_ATOMS: atom_id res chain seq x y z
N MET A 1 13.61 -15.04 5.50
CA MET A 1 14.47 -13.87 5.18
C MET A 1 13.75 -12.83 4.34
N LYS A 2 13.42 -13.05 3.05
CA LYS A 2 12.76 -12.01 2.22
C LYS A 2 11.46 -11.47 2.83
N ASN A 3 10.55 -12.36 3.25
CA ASN A 3 9.30 -11.95 3.89
C ASN A 3 9.51 -11.24 5.24
N GLU A 4 10.57 -11.59 5.97
CA GLU A 4 10.90 -10.95 7.25
C GLU A 4 11.45 -9.53 7.06
N MET A 5 12.27 -9.32 6.01
CA MET A 5 12.78 -7.99 5.65
C MET A 5 11.65 -7.07 5.20
N LEU A 6 10.75 -7.55 4.34
CA LEU A 6 9.60 -6.79 3.89
C LEU A 6 8.69 -6.44 5.06
N ARG A 7 8.40 -7.41 5.93
CA ARG A 7 7.60 -7.20 7.13
C ARG A 7 8.20 -6.14 8.05
N LYS A 8 9.50 -6.25 8.38
CA LYS A 8 10.20 -5.24 9.19
C LYS A 8 10.15 -3.85 8.54
N HIS A 9 10.38 -3.79 7.22
CA HIS A 9 10.31 -2.52 6.50
C HIS A 9 8.93 -1.89 6.62
N ILE A 10 7.86 -2.67 6.46
CA ILE A 10 6.46 -2.21 6.61
C ILE A 10 6.16 -1.77 8.05
N GLU A 11 6.60 -2.54 9.05
CA GLU A 11 6.43 -2.20 10.48
C GLU A 11 7.13 -0.87 10.84
N ASP A 12 8.21 -0.51 10.13
CA ASP A 12 8.94 0.75 10.30
C ASP A 12 8.36 1.93 9.47
N MET A 13 7.32 1.71 8.65
CA MET A 13 6.70 2.77 7.85
C MET A 13 5.73 3.62 8.68
N ASN A 14 5.63 4.90 8.33
CA ASN A 14 4.64 5.80 8.92
C ASN A 14 3.38 5.80 8.07
N PHE A 15 2.28 5.33 8.64
CA PHE A 15 0.98 5.37 7.98
C PHE A 15 0.09 6.47 8.57
N GLU A 16 -0.54 7.24 7.69
CA GLU A 16 -1.56 8.23 8.04
C GLU A 16 -2.94 7.65 7.75
N GLU A 17 -3.86 7.76 8.69
CA GLU A 17 -5.26 7.37 8.46
C GLU A 17 -5.98 8.43 7.63
N VAL A 18 -6.63 8.01 6.55
CA VAL A 18 -7.32 8.90 5.60
C VAL A 18 -8.69 8.33 5.27
N ASN A 19 -9.68 9.20 5.11
CA ASN A 19 -11.03 8.77 4.73
C ASN A 19 -11.02 8.16 3.32
N ALA A 20 -11.47 6.91 3.19
CA ALA A 20 -11.53 6.17 1.94
C ALA A 20 -12.20 6.94 0.78
N ASN A 21 -13.28 7.68 1.07
CA ASN A 21 -14.01 8.48 0.06
C ASN A 21 -13.22 9.70 -0.45
N SER A 22 -12.23 10.15 0.32
CA SER A 22 -11.41 11.32 0.00
C SER A 22 -10.17 10.99 -0.83
N ILE A 23 -9.80 9.71 -0.95
CA ILE A 23 -8.60 9.28 -1.65
C ILE A 23 -8.70 9.61 -3.14
N ARG A 24 -7.62 10.16 -3.68
CA ARG A 24 -7.44 10.53 -5.10
C ARG A 24 -6.13 9.98 -5.64
N ILE A 25 -6.04 9.85 -6.96
CA ILE A 25 -4.86 9.33 -7.67
C ILE A 25 -3.62 10.15 -7.31
N GLU A 26 -3.73 11.48 -7.27
CA GLU A 26 -2.62 12.39 -7.01
C GLU A 26 -2.07 12.23 -5.57
N GLN A 27 -2.88 11.76 -4.62
CA GLN A 27 -2.40 11.48 -3.26
C GLN A 27 -1.55 10.21 -3.25
N ILE A 28 -1.97 9.17 -3.99
CA ILE A 28 -1.19 7.93 -4.13
C ILE A 28 0.14 8.22 -4.85
N GLU A 29 0.10 9.01 -5.92
CA GLU A 29 1.30 9.41 -6.67
C GLU A 29 2.31 10.23 -5.85
N LYS A 30 1.83 10.94 -4.84
CA LYS A 30 2.65 11.76 -3.93
C LYS A 30 3.13 11.01 -2.69
N LEU A 31 2.81 9.73 -2.53
CA LEU A 31 3.33 8.92 -1.42
C LEU A 31 4.85 8.96 -1.44
N GLU A 32 5.45 9.43 -0.36
CA GLU A 32 6.90 9.46 -0.18
C GLU A 32 7.43 8.10 0.28
N SER A 33 8.73 7.89 0.18
CA SER A 33 9.34 6.67 0.70
C SER A 33 9.13 6.53 2.21
N LYS A 34 8.94 5.29 2.67
CA LYS A 34 8.62 4.95 4.07
C LYS A 34 7.35 5.60 4.63
N LYS A 35 6.48 6.10 3.76
CA LYS A 35 5.15 6.58 4.12
C LYS A 35 4.08 5.71 3.48
N GLY A 36 2.94 5.65 4.13
CA GLY A 36 1.75 4.99 3.63
C GLY A 36 0.48 5.66 4.13
N ILE A 37 -0.64 5.14 3.66
CA ILE A 37 -1.98 5.57 4.03
C ILE A 37 -2.72 4.36 4.58
N VAL A 38 -3.48 4.53 5.65
CA VAL A 38 -4.52 3.57 6.06
C VAL A 38 -5.87 4.14 5.68
N CYS A 39 -6.67 3.30 5.04
CA CYS A 39 -8.01 3.60 4.56
C CYS A 39 -8.97 2.62 5.23
N PRO A 40 -9.62 2.99 6.34
CA PRO A 40 -10.69 2.18 6.92
C PRO A 40 -11.85 2.06 5.92
N THR A 41 -12.29 0.83 5.65
CA THR A 41 -13.49 0.55 4.84
C THR A 41 -14.55 -0.14 5.70
N ASN A 42 -15.70 -0.48 5.12
CA ASN A 42 -16.77 -1.16 5.84
C ASN A 42 -16.41 -2.57 6.31
N THR A 43 -15.39 -3.21 5.71
CA THR A 43 -15.05 -4.62 5.95
C THR A 43 -13.64 -4.86 6.49
N THR A 44 -12.68 -4.00 6.12
CA THR A 44 -11.29 -4.10 6.58
C THR A 44 -10.58 -2.76 6.41
N ASP A 45 -9.49 -2.56 7.13
CA ASP A 45 -8.56 -1.47 6.82
C ASP A 45 -7.71 -1.87 5.62
N LEU A 46 -7.57 -0.95 4.67
CA LEU A 46 -6.69 -1.08 3.52
C LEU A 46 -5.44 -0.24 3.78
N TRP A 47 -4.28 -0.89 3.79
CA TRP A 47 -2.99 -0.25 4.04
C TRP A 47 -2.25 -0.07 2.72
N ILE A 48 -2.03 1.17 2.32
CA ILE A 48 -1.47 1.53 1.02
C ILE A 48 -0.07 2.09 1.18
N SER A 49 0.85 1.60 0.38
CA SER A 49 2.20 2.15 0.27
C SER A 49 2.76 1.94 -1.13
N ARG A 50 3.97 2.44 -1.38
CA ARG A 50 4.75 2.03 -2.55
C ARG A 50 4.97 0.52 -2.53
N ASN A 51 4.96 -0.10 -3.71
CA ASN A 51 5.23 -1.53 -3.85
C ASN A 51 6.68 -1.82 -3.45
N LEU A 52 6.92 -2.95 -2.78
CA LEU A 52 8.21 -3.31 -2.22
C LEU A 52 8.80 -4.50 -2.95
N SER A 53 10.11 -4.47 -3.17
CA SER A 53 10.86 -5.61 -3.70
C SER A 53 12.14 -5.82 -2.91
N VAL A 54 12.62 -7.06 -2.85
CA VAL A 54 13.93 -7.38 -2.30
C VAL A 54 14.88 -7.69 -3.45
N VAL A 55 15.88 -6.83 -3.63
CA VAL A 55 16.92 -6.98 -4.65
C VAL A 55 18.28 -7.18 -4.00
N ASP A 56 19.22 -7.77 -4.73
CA ASP A 56 20.60 -7.91 -4.29
C ASP A 56 21.41 -6.70 -4.76
N VAL A 57 21.99 -5.96 -3.80
CA VAL A 57 22.86 -4.82 -4.08
C VAL A 57 24.25 -5.17 -3.55
N ILE A 58 25.15 -5.55 -4.45
CA ILE A 58 26.56 -5.90 -4.12
C ILE A 58 26.63 -7.03 -3.06
N GLY A 59 25.80 -8.07 -3.21
CA GLY A 59 25.73 -9.20 -2.29
C GLY A 59 24.92 -8.95 -1.01
N ILE A 60 24.29 -7.77 -0.88
CA ILE A 60 23.47 -7.40 0.27
C ILE A 60 21.99 -7.33 -0.16
N PRO A 61 21.11 -8.20 0.38
CA PRO A 61 19.69 -8.09 0.12
C PRO A 61 19.16 -6.78 0.70
N THR A 62 18.51 -5.98 -0.14
CA THR A 62 18.04 -4.63 0.18
C THR A 62 16.57 -4.49 -0.24
N VAL A 63 15.75 -3.86 0.60
CA VAL A 63 14.36 -3.53 0.26
C VAL A 63 14.34 -2.25 -0.56
N MET A 64 13.67 -2.30 -1.71
CA MET A 64 13.50 -1.18 -2.62
C MET A 64 12.02 -0.85 -2.76
N GLU A 65 11.69 0.44 -2.74
CA GLU A 65 10.35 0.95 -2.96
C GLU A 65 10.19 1.37 -4.43
N SER A 66 9.11 0.94 -5.07
CA SER A 66 8.78 1.33 -6.44
C SER A 66 8.48 2.83 -6.52
N THR A 67 8.79 3.44 -7.67
CA THR A 67 8.49 4.85 -7.95
C THR A 67 7.17 5.04 -8.70
N SER A 68 6.56 3.95 -9.18
CA SER A 68 5.35 3.98 -10.03
C SER A 68 4.32 2.94 -9.69
N GLU A 69 4.67 1.93 -8.88
CA GLU A 69 3.75 0.91 -8.40
C GLU A 69 3.54 1.03 -6.90
N TYR A 70 2.34 0.63 -6.49
CA TYR A 70 1.82 0.71 -5.15
C TYR A 70 1.22 -0.63 -4.78
N MET A 71 1.03 -0.84 -3.49
CA MET A 71 0.45 -2.06 -2.95
C MET A 71 -0.61 -1.75 -1.92
N ILE A 72 -1.58 -2.66 -1.80
CA ILE A 72 -2.60 -2.69 -0.76
C ILE A 72 -2.36 -3.92 0.09
N LEU A 73 -2.20 -3.72 1.38
CA LEU A 73 -2.14 -4.76 2.40
C LEU A 73 -3.43 -4.75 3.23
N ASP A 74 -3.79 -5.90 3.80
CA ASP A 74 -4.78 -5.98 4.87
C ASP A 74 -4.17 -5.60 6.23
N SER A 75 -5.00 -5.56 7.27
CA SER A 75 -4.58 -5.30 8.65
C SER A 75 -3.61 -6.34 9.23
N PHE A 76 -3.40 -7.48 8.55
CA PHE A 76 -2.42 -8.51 8.93
C PHE A 76 -1.11 -8.39 8.13
N GLY A 77 -0.99 -7.40 7.26
CA GLY A 77 0.19 -7.18 6.41
C GLY A 77 0.26 -8.12 5.20
N VAL A 78 -0.85 -8.74 4.81
CA VAL A 78 -0.94 -9.60 3.62
C VAL A 78 -1.21 -8.74 2.39
N LEU A 79 -0.41 -8.93 1.34
CA LEU A 79 -0.62 -8.29 0.05
C LEU A 79 -1.94 -8.74 -0.58
N ILE A 80 -2.88 -7.82 -0.77
CA ILE A 80 -4.17 -8.05 -1.40
C ILE A 80 -4.13 -7.66 -2.88
N TRP A 81 -3.49 -6.53 -3.18
CA TRP A 81 -3.45 -5.97 -4.53
C TRP A 81 -2.18 -5.14 -4.78
N SER A 82 -1.78 -5.03 -6.04
CA SER A 82 -0.68 -4.15 -6.46
C SER A 82 -0.95 -3.61 -7.86
N GLY A 83 -0.53 -2.37 -8.11
CA GLY A 83 -0.72 -1.71 -9.40
C GLY A 83 -0.26 -0.27 -9.39
N ASN A 84 -0.56 0.46 -10.45
CA ASN A 84 -0.37 1.90 -10.52
C ASN A 84 -1.42 2.65 -9.67
N ALA A 85 -1.24 3.96 -9.49
CA ALA A 85 -2.11 4.78 -8.64
C ALA A 85 -3.60 4.71 -9.02
N ALA A 86 -3.93 4.66 -10.31
CA ALA A 86 -5.31 4.55 -10.77
C ALA A 86 -5.93 3.19 -10.40
N GLU A 87 -5.17 2.11 -10.52
CA GLU A 87 -5.60 0.76 -10.12
C GLU A 87 -5.84 0.66 -8.60
N ILE A 88 -4.98 1.29 -7.79
CA ILE A 88 -5.17 1.35 -6.33
C ILE A 88 -6.46 2.08 -5.96
N VAL A 89 -6.68 3.26 -6.54
CA VAL A 89 -7.89 4.06 -6.25
C VAL A 89 -9.14 3.30 -6.68
N SER A 90 -9.12 2.69 -7.87
CA SER A 90 -10.23 1.85 -8.34
C SER A 90 -10.50 0.66 -7.42
N TYR A 91 -9.46 0.04 -6.86
CA TYR A 91 -9.62 -1.04 -5.91
C TYR A 91 -10.30 -0.56 -4.61
N ILE A 92 -9.83 0.55 -4.03
CA ILE A 92 -10.41 1.15 -2.83
C ILE A 92 -11.88 1.51 -3.06
N GLN A 93 -12.20 2.07 -4.23
CA GLN A 93 -13.58 2.43 -4.61
C GLN A 93 -14.53 1.23 -4.56
N GLY A 94 -14.07 0.06 -4.98
CA GLY A 94 -14.85 -1.19 -4.90
C GLY A 94 -15.21 -1.64 -3.48
N PHE A 95 -14.55 -1.09 -2.43
CA PHE A 95 -14.83 -1.39 -1.02
C PHE A 95 -15.72 -0.34 -0.33
N ILE A 96 -15.86 0.84 -0.93
CA ILE A 96 -16.67 1.95 -0.37
C ILE A 96 -18.01 2.14 -1.08
N GLU A 97 -18.15 1.66 -2.32
CA GLU A 97 -19.43 1.68 -3.01
C GLU A 97 -20.38 0.67 -2.36
N GLU A 98 -21.41 1.17 -1.68
CA GLU A 98 -22.60 0.38 -1.39
C GLU A 98 -23.16 -0.10 -2.73
N LYS A 99 -23.07 -1.40 -3.00
CA LYS A 99 -23.95 -1.98 -4.02
C LYS A 99 -25.36 -1.84 -3.48
N GLU A 100 -26.14 -0.92 -4.06
CA GLU A 100 -27.59 -0.97 -3.96
C GLU A 100 -28.03 -2.40 -4.32
N LEU A 101 -28.55 -3.13 -3.33
CA LEU A 101 -29.15 -4.46 -3.47
C LEU A 101 -30.65 -4.31 -3.74
#